data_AF-A0A1F2QSC6-F1
#
_entry.id   AF-A0A1F2QSC6-F1
#
_cell.length_a   1.000
_cell.length_b   1.000
_cell.length_c   1.000
_cell.angle_alpha   90.00
_cell.angle_beta   90.00
_cell.angle_gamma   90.00
#
_symmetry.space_group_name_H-M   'P 1'
#
loop_
_entity.id
_entity.type
_entity.pdbx_description
1 polymer ?
#
loop_
_entity_poly.entity_id
_entity_poly.type
_entity_poly.pdbx_seq_one_letter_code
_entity_poly.pdbx_strand_id
1 'polypeptide(L)'
;MSAPSSYEQAAGSRLYLWVWVWLLGLTGVEIFLGYEHLPLNLMLTLLMGISVIKAALIMAYFMHLRFERLSLFLTLVPALVLCICLILIFFFPDSLRLHELRPQ
;
A
#
# COMPACT_ATOMS: atom_id res chain seq x y z
N MET A 1 -42.58 1.53 8.27
CA MET A 1 -41.30 2.25 8.23
C MET A 1 -40.37 1.59 9.25
N SER A 2 -39.72 0.50 8.86
CA SER A 2 -38.80 -0.25 9.75
C SER A 2 -37.49 0.51 9.86
N ALA A 3 -37.13 0.93 11.08
CA ALA A 3 -35.86 1.59 11.36
C ALA A 3 -34.71 0.69 10.89
N PRO A 4 -33.75 1.20 10.08
CA PRO A 4 -32.55 0.44 9.77
C PRO A 4 -31.82 0.15 11.08
N SER A 5 -31.61 -1.14 11.32
CA SER A 5 -31.09 -1.66 12.57
C SER A 5 -29.64 -1.27 12.79
N SER A 6 -29.36 -0.68 13.95
CA SER A 6 -28.07 -0.07 14.35
C SER A 6 -26.85 -1.01 14.24
N TYR A 7 -27.07 -2.33 14.12
CA TYR A 7 -26.01 -3.32 13.95
C TYR A 7 -25.34 -3.26 12.57
N GLU A 8 -26.05 -2.87 11.51
CA GLU A 8 -25.50 -2.79 10.14
C GLU A 8 -24.51 -1.64 9.99
N GLN A 9 -24.80 -0.50 10.64
CA GLN A 9 -23.89 0.66 10.68
C GLN A 9 -22.60 0.32 11.45
N ALA A 10 -22.71 -0.40 12.56
CA ALA A 10 -21.56 -0.80 13.38
C ALA A 10 -20.59 -1.75 12.65
N ALA A 11 -21.11 -2.66 11.82
CA ALA A 11 -20.29 -3.61 11.07
C ALA A 11 -19.39 -2.90 10.03
N GLY A 12 -19.93 -1.92 9.29
CA GLY A 12 -19.15 -1.09 8.36
C GLY A 12 -18.13 -0.20 9.07
N SER A 13 -18.50 0.42 10.19
CA SER A 13 -17.59 1.27 10.98
C SER A 13 -16.41 0.48 11.57
N ARG A 14 -16.63 -0.75 12.03
CA ARG A 14 -15.57 -1.58 12.62
C ARG A 14 -14.49 -1.95 11.60
N LEU A 15 -14.92 -2.27 10.39
CA LEU A 15 -14.06 -2.61 9.25
C LEU A 15 -13.23 -1.39 8.81
N TYR A 16 -13.85 -0.21 8.72
CA TYR A 16 -13.17 1.06 8.45
C TYR A 16 -12.12 1.40 9.51
N LEU A 17 -12.48 1.30 10.80
CA LEU A 17 -11.56 1.53 11.91
C LEU A 17 -10.37 0.56 11.88
N TRP A 18 -10.60 -0.71 11.53
CA TRP A 18 -9.52 -1.69 11.40
C TRP A 18 -8.51 -1.29 10.32
N VAL A 19 -8.97 -0.93 9.12
CA VAL A 19 -8.09 -0.47 8.05
C VAL A 19 -7.36 0.80 8.44
N TRP A 20 -8.05 1.73 9.10
CA TRP A 20 -7.45 2.97 9.57
C TRP A 20 -6.29 2.71 10.54
N VAL A 21 -6.46 1.81 11.52
CA VAL A 21 -5.40 1.43 12.46
C VAL A 21 -4.21 0.80 11.74
N TRP A 22 -4.44 -0.08 10.77
CA TRP A 22 -3.36 -0.68 9.98
C TRP A 22 -2.61 0.35 9.12
N LEU A 23 -3.33 1.24 8.44
CA LEU A 23 -2.71 2.31 7.63
C LEU A 23 -1.87 3.24 8.49
N LEU A 24 -2.37 3.58 9.68
CA LEU A 24 -1.66 4.41 10.65
C LEU A 24 -0.41 3.68 11.16
N GLY A 25 -0.52 2.39 11.50
CA GLY A 25 0.61 1.55 11.90
C GLY A 25 1.69 1.45 10.82
N LEU A 26 1.30 1.19 9.57
CA LEU A 26 2.22 1.14 8.42
C LEU A 26 2.94 2.48 8.21
N THR A 27 2.25 3.60 8.43
CA THR A 27 2.85 4.94 8.35
C THR A 27 3.82 5.20 9.51
N GLY A 28 3.50 4.73 10.72
CA GLY A 28 4.42 4.79 11.86
C GLY A 28 5.71 4.00 11.60
N VAL A 29 5.60 2.80 11.03
CA VAL A 29 6.77 1.99 10.63
C VAL A 29 7.59 2.71 9.56
N GLU A 30 6.95 3.31 8.56
CA GLU A 30 7.62 4.08 7.51
C GLU A 30 8.46 5.24 8.08
N ILE A 31 7.88 6.00 9.03
CA ILE A 31 8.57 7.10 9.71
C ILE A 31 9.73 6.58 10.55
N PHE A 32 9.52 5.51 11.31
CA PHE A 32 10.57 4.90 12.13
C PHE A 32 11.76 4.44 11.28
N LEU A 33 11.47 3.79 10.15
CA LEU A 33 12.46 3.27 9.22
C LEU A 33 13.18 4.38 8.45
N GLY A 34 12.52 5.51 8.20
CA GLY A 34 13.15 6.71 7.64
C GLY A 34 13.95 7.53 8.66
N TYR A 35 13.69 7.34 9.95
CA TYR A 35 14.48 7.96 11.01
C TYR A 35 15.81 7.20 11.23
N GLU A 36 15.78 5.89 11.09
CA GLU A 36 16.98 5.08 10.93
C GLU A 36 17.70 5.50 9.64
N HIS A 37 18.94 5.98 9.78
CA HIS A 37 19.76 6.44 8.65
C HIS A 37 20.30 5.23 7.86
N LEU A 38 19.39 4.51 7.21
CA LEU A 38 19.69 3.39 6.32
C LEU A 38 20.25 3.91 5.00
N PRO A 39 21.03 3.10 4.27
CA PRO A 39 21.49 3.46 2.93
C PRO A 39 20.28 3.79 2.04
N LEU A 40 20.38 4.90 1.30
CA LEU A 40 19.28 5.48 0.50
C LEU A 40 18.54 4.45 -0.35
N ASN A 41 19.27 3.52 -0.96
CA ASN A 41 18.69 2.45 -1.77
C ASN A 41 17.72 1.60 -0.92
N LEU A 42 18.20 1.05 0.20
CA LEU A 42 17.41 0.19 1.07
C LEU A 42 16.18 0.93 1.63
N MET A 43 16.39 2.18 2.06
CA MET A 43 15.32 3.08 2.52
C MET A 43 14.23 3.22 1.46
N LEU A 44 14.58 3.59 0.23
CA LEU A 44 13.62 3.79 -0.86
C LEU A 44 12.84 2.51 -1.20
N THR A 45 13.50 1.34 -1.27
CA THR A 45 12.77 0.08 -1.51
C THR A 45 11.83 -0.26 -0.37
N LEU A 46 12.20 -0.02 0.88
CA LEU A 46 11.34 -0.32 2.02
C LEU A 46 10.13 0.63 2.07
N LEU A 47 10.34 1.93 1.87
CA LEU A 47 9.24 2.92 1.79
C LEU A 47 8.29 2.60 0.63
N MET A 48 8.82 2.27 -0.55
CA MET A 48 8.02 1.90 -1.71
C MET A 48 7.26 0.58 -1.48
N GLY A 49 7.90 -0.42 -0.87
CA GLY A 49 7.27 -1.69 -0.50
C GLY A 49 6.14 -1.51 0.51
N ILE A 50 6.34 -0.69 1.55
CA ILE A 50 5.29 -0.35 2.52
C ILE A 50 4.12 0.37 1.85
N SER A 51 4.38 1.25 0.87
CA SER A 51 3.34 1.90 0.07
C SER A 51 2.49 0.91 -0.72
N VAL A 52 3.12 -0.10 -1.34
CA VAL A 52 2.39 -1.19 -2.02
C VAL A 52 1.54 -2.00 -1.05
N ILE A 53 2.04 -2.30 0.15
CA ILE A 53 1.27 -2.99 1.18
C ILE A 53 0.05 -2.17 1.60
N LYS A 54 0.19 -0.85 1.81
CA LYS A 54 -0.93 0.05 2.09
C LYS A 54 -1.98 -0.01 0.97
N ALA A 55 -1.56 0.03 -0.30
CA ALA A 55 -2.46 -0.09 -1.45
C ALA A 55 -3.16 -1.46 -1.51
N ALA A 56 -2.44 -2.56 -1.23
CA ALA A 56 -3.00 -3.89 -1.14
C ALA A 56 -4.01 -4.04 0.01
N LEU A 57 -3.79 -3.36 1.14
CA LEU A 57 -4.70 -3.35 2.28
C LEU A 57 -6.01 -2.63 1.97
N ILE A 58 -5.91 -1.48 1.29
CA ILE A 58 -7.07 -0.74 0.78
C ILE A 58 -7.82 -1.61 -0.24
N MET A 59 -7.10 -2.28 -1.13
CA MET A 59 -7.67 -3.24 -2.09
C MET A 59 -8.43 -4.38 -1.39
N ALA A 60 -7.83 -5.03 -0.40
CA ALA A 60 -8.43 -6.14 0.33
C ALA A 60 -9.71 -5.71 1.07
N TYR A 61 -9.72 -4.51 1.66
CA TYR A 61 -10.90 -3.90 2.25
C TYR A 61 -12.02 -3.69 1.22
N PHE A 62 -11.66 -3.10 0.07
CA PHE A 62 -12.59 -2.94 -1.02
C PHE A 62 -13.03 -4.27 -1.60
N MET A 63 -12.26 -5.36 -1.50
CA MET A 63 -12.60 -6.66 -2.09
C MET A 63 -13.57 -7.45 -1.19
N HIS A 64 -13.44 -7.35 0.12
CA HIS A 64 -14.32 -8.05 1.07
C HIS A 64 -15.76 -7.49 1.10
N LEU A 65 -15.97 -6.22 0.74
CA LEU A 65 -17.31 -5.59 0.67
C LEU A 65 -17.96 -5.63 -0.74
N ARG A 66 -17.32 -6.27 -1.73
CA ARG A 66 -17.53 -5.90 -3.14
C ARG A 66 -17.46 -7.05 -4.12
N PHE A 67 -18.26 -8.06 -3.84
CA PHE A 67 -18.69 -9.00 -4.87
C PHE A 67 -19.57 -8.36 -5.96
N GLU A 68 -19.84 -7.04 -5.93
CA GLU A 68 -20.92 -6.44 -6.74
C GLU A 68 -20.48 -5.33 -7.72
N ARG A 69 -19.28 -4.73 -7.61
CA ARG A 69 -18.92 -3.56 -8.46
C ARG A 69 -17.61 -3.79 -9.19
N LEU A 70 -17.61 -4.16 -10.47
CA LEU A 70 -16.38 -4.36 -11.25
C LEU A 70 -15.60 -3.07 -11.57
N SER A 71 -16.25 -1.91 -11.57
CA SER A 71 -15.67 -0.64 -12.08
C SER A 71 -14.41 -0.16 -11.34
N LEU A 72 -14.43 0.03 -10.02
CA LEU A 72 -13.18 0.33 -9.27
C LEU A 72 -12.14 -0.82 -9.24
N PHE A 73 -12.45 -2.07 -9.63
CA PHE A 73 -11.42 -3.13 -9.68
C PHE A 73 -10.58 -2.87 -10.93
N LEU A 74 -11.26 -2.50 -12.01
CA LEU A 74 -10.65 -2.08 -13.26
C LEU A 74 -9.76 -0.85 -13.14
N THR A 75 -9.96 0.04 -12.17
CA THR A 75 -9.09 1.21 -11.94
C THR A 75 -7.97 0.95 -10.93
N LEU A 76 -8.20 0.10 -9.92
CA LEU A 76 -7.23 -0.15 -8.85
C LEU A 76 -6.22 -1.26 -9.18
N VAL A 77 -6.61 -2.28 -9.96
CA VAL A 77 -5.69 -3.31 -10.48
C VAL A 77 -4.59 -2.72 -11.36
N PRO A 78 -4.85 -1.86 -12.36
CA PRO A 78 -3.78 -1.27 -13.16
C PRO A 78 -2.89 -0.37 -12.31
N ALA A 79 -3.42 0.31 -11.29
CA ALA A 79 -2.59 1.08 -10.35
C ALA A 79 -1.63 0.17 -9.55
N LEU A 80 -2.10 -1.00 -9.10
CA LEU A 80 -1.27 -2.00 -8.42
C LEU A 80 -0.20 -2.58 -9.35
N VAL A 81 -0.59 -2.96 -10.57
CA VAL A 81 0.33 -3.49 -11.59
C VAL A 81 1.39 -2.46 -11.95
N LEU A 82 1.01 -1.20 -12.12
CA LEU A 82 1.93 -0.09 -12.35
C LEU A 82 2.91 0.05 -11.18
N CYS A 83 2.43 -0.04 -9.94
CA CYS A 83 3.29 0.02 -8.75
C CYS A 83 4.34 -1.11 -8.72
N ILE A 84 3.93 -2.35 -9.02
CA ILE A 84 4.83 -3.50 -9.14
C ILE A 84 5.81 -3.30 -10.30
N CYS A 85 5.33 -2.84 -11.46
CA CYS A 85 6.18 -2.51 -12.60
C CYS A 85 7.20 -1.44 -12.27
N LEU A 86 6.84 -0.38 -11.52
CA LEU A 86 7.79 0.63 -11.09
C LEU A 86 8.85 0.06 -10.16
N ILE A 87 8.50 -0.84 -9.23
CA ILE A 87 9.51 -1.53 -8.42
C ILE A 87 10.44 -2.37 -9.31
N LEU A 88 9.91 -3.16 -10.23
CA LEU A 88 10.72 -4.03 -11.08
C LEU A 88 11.56 -3.26 -12.12
N ILE A 89 11.05 -2.15 -12.66
CA ILE A 89 11.70 -1.37 -13.71
C ILE A 89 12.62 -0.30 -13.13
N PHE A 90 12.32 0.27 -11.97
CA PHE A 90 13.16 1.32 -11.38
C PHE A 90 14.25 0.70 -10.51
N PHE A 91 13.89 -0.26 -9.65
CA PHE A 91 14.80 -0.78 -8.63
C PHE A 91 15.91 -1.68 -9.19
N PHE A 92 15.61 -2.47 -10.24
CA PHE A 92 16.57 -3.38 -10.86
C PHE A 92 17.68 -2.67 -11.66
N PRO A 93 17.40 -1.70 -12.56
CA PRO A 93 18.45 -1.02 -13.32
C PRO A 93 19.14 0.11 -12.56
N ASP A 94 18.51 0.79 -11.59
CA ASP A 94 19.22 1.79 -10.78
C ASP A 94 20.30 1.15 -9.91
N SER A 95 20.04 -0.01 -9.31
CA SER A 95 21.05 -0.71 -8.52
C SER A 95 22.25 -1.16 -9.37
N LEU A 96 22.03 -1.49 -10.64
CA LEU A 96 23.10 -1.84 -11.59
C LEU A 96 23.86 -0.61 -12.08
N ARG A 97 23.17 0.49 -12.39
CA ARG A 97 23.79 1.76 -12.81
C ARG A 97 24.61 2.43 -11.72
N LEU A 98 24.17 2.36 -10.47
CA LEU A 98 24.91 2.90 -9.32
C LEU A 98 26.19 2.10 -9.03
N HIS A 99 26.26 0.82 -9.40
CA HIS A 99 27.49 0.01 -9.28
C HIS A 99 28.52 0.36 -10.36
N GLU A 100 28.07 0.79 -11.55
CA GLU A 100 28.92 1.20 -12.68
C GLU A 100 29.55 2.60 -12.46
N LEU A 101 28.89 3.48 -11.69
CA LEU A 101 29.32 4.86 -11.43
C LEU A 101 30.28 5.03 -10.23
N ARG A 102 30.83 3.93 -9.68
CA ARG A 102 31.93 3.99 -8.70
C ARG A 102 33.26 3.94 -9.46
N PRO A 103 33.89 5.07 -9.83
CA PRO A 103 35.28 5.06 -10.26
C PRO A 103 36.14 4.56 -9.10
N GLN A 104 37.03 3.61 -9.40
CA GLN A 104 38.09 3.17 -8.49
C GLN A 104 39.16 4.23 -8.32
#